data_AF-A0A349L6H2-F1
#
_entry.id   AF-A0A349L6H2-F1
#
_cell.length_a   1.000
_cell.length_b   1.000
_cell.length_c   1.000
_cell.angle_alpha   90.00
_cell.angle_beta   90.00
_cell.angle_gamma   90.00
#
_symmetry.space_group_name_H-M   'P 1'
#
loop_
_entity.id
_entity.type
_entity.pdbx_description
1 polymer ?
#
loop_
_entity_poly.entity_id
_entity_poly.type
_entity_poly.pdbx_seq_one_letter_code
_entity_poly.pdbx_strand_id
1 'polypeptide(L)'
;MNLTLQGLSGSTERLQRISALAAPAHIRHLGPDAIRCENISFSPGLRHTIEVAAQAAQLDATYMIGVRHLSDFKLVAMDMDSTLISIECIDEIADM
;
A
#
# COMPACT_ATOMS: atom_id res chain seq x y z
N MET A 1 8.33 -12.67 4.79
CA MET A 1 7.55 -11.80 3.87
C MET A 1 7.94 -10.35 4.19
N ASN A 2 7.87 -9.43 3.23
CA ASN A 2 8.04 -8.00 3.50
C ASN A 2 6.68 -7.31 3.40
N LEU A 3 6.41 -6.39 4.32
CA LEU A 3 5.23 -5.52 4.31
C LEU A 3 5.70 -4.07 4.19
N THR A 4 5.21 -3.36 3.19
CA THR A 4 5.40 -1.91 3.07
C THR A 4 4.11 -1.22 3.48
N LEU A 5 4.24 -0.26 4.40
CA LEU A 5 3.18 0.63 4.85
C LEU A 5 3.50 2.04 4.40
N GLN A 6 2.52 2.73 3.83
CA GLN A 6 2.65 4.11 3.37
C GLN A 6 1.41 4.90 3.73
N GLY A 7 1.59 6.18 4.06
CA GLY A 7 0.50 7.11 4.29
C GLY A 7 0.78 8.49 3.69
N LEU A 8 -0.15 9.41 3.93
CA LEU A 8 0.05 10.84 3.71
C LEU A 8 0.91 11.45 4.83
N SER A 9 1.31 12.72 4.64
CA SER A 9 2.10 13.48 5.61
C SER A 9 1.51 13.46 7.03
N GLY A 10 2.37 13.19 8.01
CA GLY A 10 1.97 13.07 9.42
C GLY A 10 1.44 11.67 9.78
N SER A 11 1.82 10.64 9.02
CA SER A 11 1.41 9.25 9.25
C SER A 11 2.27 8.48 10.25
N THR A 12 3.37 9.06 10.77
CA THR A 12 4.38 8.39 11.60
C THR A 12 3.81 7.55 12.74
N GLU A 13 2.93 8.12 13.57
CA GLU A 13 2.29 7.43 14.69
C GLU A 13 1.43 6.24 14.23
N ARG A 14 0.70 6.42 13.13
CA ARG A 14 -0.13 5.36 12.52
C ARG A 14 0.76 4.26 11.96
N LEU A 15 1.84 4.60 11.26
CA LEU A 15 2.82 3.64 10.73
C LEU A 15 3.45 2.82 11.84
N GLN A 16 3.84 3.44 12.96
CA GLN A 16 4.38 2.73 14.13
C GLN A 16 3.35 1.77 14.73
N ARG A 17 2.10 2.22 14.90
CA ARG A 17 1.03 1.38 15.47
C ARG A 17 0.74 0.16 14.59
N ILE A 18 0.62 0.34 13.27
CA ILE A 18 0.30 -0.77 12.36
C ILE A 18 1.50 -1.70 12.16
N SER A 19 2.73 -1.18 12.12
CA SER A 19 3.92 -2.03 12.00
C SER A 19 4.13 -2.94 13.22
N ALA A 20 3.73 -2.50 14.42
CA ALA A 20 3.78 -3.32 15.63
C ALA A 20 2.93 -4.60 15.52
N LEU A 21 1.80 -4.56 14.80
CA LEU A 21 0.95 -5.74 14.56
C LEU A 21 1.66 -6.82 13.74
N ALA A 22 2.62 -6.43 12.90
CA ALA A 22 3.32 -7.34 12.00
C ALA A 22 4.54 -8.02 12.63
N ALA A 23 4.95 -7.61 13.84
CA ALA A 23 6.12 -8.11 14.56
C ALA A 23 7.35 -8.35 13.65
N PRO A 24 7.83 -7.32 12.91
CA PRO A 24 8.93 -7.49 11.97
C PRO A 24 10.26 -7.74 12.68
N ALA A 25 11.17 -8.45 12.00
CA ALA A 25 12.55 -8.57 12.47
C ALA A 25 13.28 -7.21 12.39
N HIS A 26 13.01 -6.45 11.33
CA HIS A 26 13.57 -5.12 11.11
C HIS A 26 12.55 -4.17 10.51
N ILE A 27 12.61 -2.89 10.89
CA ILE A 27 11.86 -1.81 10.26
C ILE A 27 12.85 -0.90 9.55
N ARG A 28 12.67 -0.72 8.24
CA ARG A 28 13.42 0.24 7.44
C ARG A 28 12.50 1.41 7.07
N HIS A 29 12.93 2.63 7.38
CA HIS A 29 12.27 3.83 6.86
C HIS A 29 12.64 4.02 5.38
N LEU A 30 11.62 4.15 4.53
CA LEU A 30 11.77 4.46 3.12
C LEU A 30 11.63 5.97 2.85
N GLY A 31 11.02 6.68 3.80
CA GLY A 31 10.81 8.12 3.81
C GLY A 31 10.09 8.55 5.09
N PRO A 32 9.63 9.82 5.18
CA PRO A 32 8.90 10.32 6.34
C PRO A 32 7.55 9.59 6.55
N ASP A 33 6.89 9.22 5.45
CA ASP A 33 5.54 8.66 5.46
C ASP A 33 5.48 7.22 4.92
N ALA A 34 6.62 6.51 4.90
CA ALA A 34 6.69 5.13 4.41
C ALA A 34 7.73 4.29 5.15
N ILE A 35 7.33 3.08 5.55
CA ILE A 35 8.21 2.09 6.20
C ILE A 35 8.08 0.72 5.54
N ARG A 36 9.15 -0.08 5.67
CA ARG A 36 9.18 -1.50 5.32
C ARG A 36 9.44 -2.33 6.56
N CYS A 37 8.50 -3.22 6.86
CA CYS A 37 8.57 -4.26 7.86
C CYS A 37 9.16 -5.52 7.20
N GLU A 38 10.39 -5.88 7.56
CA GLU A 38 11.12 -6.98 6.95
C GLU A 38 10.96 -8.27 7.75
N ASN A 39 10.90 -9.39 7.02
CA ASN A 39 10.80 -10.75 7.58
C ASN A 39 9.62 -10.95 8.53
N ILE A 40 8.46 -10.38 8.19
CA ILE A 40 7.23 -10.63 8.94
C ILE A 40 6.73 -12.06 8.71
N SER A 41 6.07 -12.62 9.73
CA SER A 41 5.22 -13.80 9.59
C SER A 41 4.07 -13.49 8.62
N PHE A 42 3.63 -14.49 7.88
CA PHE A 42 2.52 -14.34 6.94
C PHE A 42 1.51 -15.48 7.12
N SER A 43 0.29 -15.11 7.49
CA SER A 43 -0.86 -16.01 7.55
C SER A 43 -2.11 -15.24 7.10
N PRO A 44 -3.16 -15.94 6.61
CA PRO A 44 -4.40 -15.28 6.20
C PRO A 44 -5.04 -14.43 7.31
N GLY A 45 -5.02 -14.92 8.55
CA GLY A 45 -5.57 -14.21 9.70
C GLY A 45 -4.79 -12.93 10.03
N LEU A 46 -3.45 -13.02 10.11
CA LEU A 46 -2.60 -11.87 10.38
C LEU A 46 -2.72 -10.82 9.26
N ARG A 47 -2.71 -11.27 8.01
CA ARG A 47 -2.90 -10.41 6.84
C ARG A 47 -4.21 -9.62 6.95
N HIS A 48 -5.31 -10.31 7.22
CA HIS A 48 -6.62 -9.68 7.35
C HIS A 48 -6.64 -8.63 8.48
N THR A 49 -6.08 -8.97 9.65
CA THR A 49 -5.96 -8.03 10.77
C THR A 49 -5.19 -6.76 10.40
N ILE A 50 -4.05 -6.90 9.71
CA ILE A 50 -3.23 -5.76 9.29
C ILE A 50 -3.95 -4.94 8.21
N GLU A 51 -4.58 -5.57 7.23
CA GLU A 51 -5.31 -4.87 6.16
C GLU A 51 -6.47 -4.03 6.73
N VAL A 52 -7.27 -4.60 7.63
CA VAL A 52 -8.37 -3.88 8.31
C VAL A 52 -7.83 -2.71 9.14
N ALA A 53 -6.75 -2.93 9.89
CA ALA A 53 -6.18 -1.90 10.75
C ALA A 53 -5.50 -0.78 9.93
N ALA A 54 -4.81 -1.12 8.84
CA ALA A 54 -4.20 -0.17 7.92
C ALA A 54 -5.27 0.68 7.22
N GLN A 55 -6.36 0.07 6.74
CA GLN A 55 -7.48 0.79 6.13
C GLN A 55 -8.13 1.76 7.13
N ALA A 56 -8.44 1.31 8.34
CA ALA A 56 -9.00 2.17 9.39
C ALA A 56 -8.05 3.33 9.76
N ALA A 57 -6.74 3.11 9.64
CA ALA A 57 -5.71 4.12 9.84
C ALA A 57 -5.42 4.94 8.57
N GLN A 58 -6.12 4.77 7.45
CA GLN A 58 -5.82 5.44 6.18
C GLN A 58 -4.36 5.28 5.75
N LEU A 59 -3.89 4.04 5.77
CA LEU A 59 -2.57 3.62 5.29
C LEU A 59 -2.73 2.56 4.20
N ASP A 60 -1.87 2.64 3.20
CA ASP A 60 -1.71 1.59 2.21
C ASP A 60 -0.80 0.49 2.76
N ALA A 61 -1.18 -0.76 2.52
CA ALA A 61 -0.44 -1.94 2.94
C ALA A 61 -0.17 -2.86 1.75
N THR A 62 1.10 -3.10 1.43
CA THR A 62 1.50 -3.98 0.32
C THR A 62 2.45 -5.06 0.80
N TYR A 63 2.18 -6.32 0.43
CA TYR A 63 3.00 -7.48 0.76
C TYR A 63 3.85 -7.90 -0.44
N MET A 64 5.13 -8.15 -0.20
CA MET A 64 6.09 -8.54 -1.24
C MET A 64 6.95 -9.71 -0.74
N ILE A 65 7.08 -10.72 -1.60
CA ILE A 65 8.04 -11.81 -1.39
C ILE A 65 9.42 -11.29 -1.83
N GLY A 66 10.35 -11.22 -0.89
CA GLY A 66 11.70 -10.71 -1.12
C GLY A 66 11.75 -9.21 -1.40
N VAL A 67 12.82 -8.77 -2.04
CA VAL A 67 13.05 -7.39 -2.47
C VAL A 67 13.14 -7.39 -4.00
N ARG A 68 12.41 -6.47 -4.65
CA ARG A 68 12.55 -6.20 -6.08
C ARG A 68 13.16 -4.82 -6.27
N HIS A 69 14.04 -4.70 -7.24
CA HIS A 69 14.67 -3.43 -7.61
C HIS A 69 13.92 -2.80 -8.77
N LEU A 70 13.90 -1.46 -8.85
CA LEU A 70 13.29 -0.77 -9.99
C LEU A 70 13.95 -1.16 -11.33
N SER A 71 15.25 -1.49 -11.32
CA SER A 71 15.99 -1.99 -12.48
C SER A 71 15.48 -3.33 -13.02
N ASP A 72 14.71 -4.08 -12.22
CA ASP A 72 14.12 -5.35 -12.65
C ASP A 72 12.89 -5.11 -13.56
N PHE A 73 12.36 -3.89 -13.58
CA PHE A 73 11.19 -3.49 -14.36
C PHE A 73 11.62 -2.64 -15.56
N LYS A 74 11.03 -2.91 -16.73
CA LYS A 74 11.38 -2.24 -18.00
C LYS A 74 10.28 -1.36 -18.56
N LEU A 75 9.03 -1.67 -18.24
CA LEU A 75 7.84 -0.99 -18.74
C LEU A 75 6.80 -0.97 -17.64
N VAL A 76 6.17 0.18 -17.45
CA VAL A 76 4.95 0.33 -16.67
C VAL A 76 3.86 0.71 -17.66
N ALA A 77 2.82 -0.11 -17.74
CA ALA A 77 1.60 0.22 -18.46
C ALA A 77 0.55 0.62 -17.42
N MET A 78 -0.05 1.80 -17.60
CA MET A 78 -1.11 2.32 -16.73
C MET A 78 -2.40 2.30 -17.53
N ASP A 79 -3.47 1.76 -16.94
CA ASP A 79 -4.81 1.91 -17.50
C ASP A 79 -5.25 3.36 -17.34
N MET A 80 -5.76 3.97 -18.41
CA MET A 80 -6.15 5.37 -18.45
C MET A 80 -7.51 5.59 -17.75
N ASP A 81 -8.29 4.52 -17.60
CA ASP A 81 -9.64 4.57 -17.05
C ASP A 81 -9.65 4.04 -15.61
N SER A 82 -10.24 4.79 -14.69
CA SER A 82 -10.62 4.19 -13.41
C SER A 82 -11.74 3.18 -13.68
N THR A 83 -11.77 2.09 -12.93
CA THR A 83 -12.83 1.05 -12.97
C THR A 83 -14.27 1.57 -12.81
N LEU A 84 -14.49 2.88 -12.63
CA LEU A 84 -15.79 3.52 -12.50
C LEU A 84 -15.87 4.91 -13.20
N ILE A 85 -15.09 5.18 -14.25
CA ILE A 85 -15.32 6.31 -15.16
C ILE A 85 -15.89 5.78 -16.48
N SER A 86 -17.17 5.41 -16.48
CA SER A 86 -17.94 5.25 -17.72
C SER A 86 -19.23 6.07 -17.71
N ILE A 87 -19.50 6.81 -16.63
CA ILE A 87 -20.73 7.59 -16.47
C ILE A 87 -20.47 9.09 -16.71
N GLU A 88 -19.26 9.60 -16.43
CA GLU A 88 -18.95 11.04 -16.62
C GLU A 88 -18.68 11.42 -18.09
N CYS A 89 -18.24 10.48 -18.94
CA CYS A 89 -18.03 10.76 -20.38
C CYS A 89 -19.31 10.71 -21.23
N ILE A 90 -20.46 10.26 -20.70
CA ILE A 90 -21.73 10.28 -21.46
C ILE A 90 -22.42 11.64 -21.34
N ASP A 91 -22.28 12.33 -20.21
CA ASP A 91 -22.94 13.63 -20.01
C ASP A 91 -22.32 14.72 -20.91
N GLU A 92 -21.02 14.67 -21.23
CA GLU A 92 -20.41 15.61 -22.20
C GLU A 92 -20.79 15.35 -23.67
N ILE A 93 -21.22 14.14 -24.04
CA ILE A 93 -21.72 13.85 -25.40
C ILE A 93 -23.18 14.30 -25.56
N ALA A 94 -23.93 14.45 -24.46
CA ALA A 94 -25.34 14.87 -24.49
C ALA A 94 -25.55 16.40 -24.53
N ASP A 95 -24.49 17.19 -24.33
CA ASP A 95 -24.52 18.67 -24.38
C ASP A 95 -24.08 19.24 -25.76
N MET A 96 -23.96 18.39 -26.80
CA MET A 96 -23.81 18.81 -28.21
C MET A 96 -25.13 18.76 -28.99
#